data_AF-A0A7I8W835-F1
#
_entry.id   AF-A0A7I8W835-F1
#
_cell.length_a   1.000
_cell.length_b   1.000
_cell.length_c   1.000
_cell.angle_alpha   90.00
_cell.angle_beta   90.00
_cell.angle_gamma   90.00
#
_symmetry.space_group_name_H-M   'P 1'
#
loop_
_entity.id
_entity.type
_entity.pdbx_description
1 polymer ?
#
loop_
_entity_poly.entity_id
_entity_poly.type
_entity_poly.pdbx_seq_one_letter_code
_entity_poly.pdbx_strand_id
1 'polypeptide(L)'
;MYRKGHGVESNQQEALNCFDKACSMKDPDACYLASAYFLSEKFGNMPQNLTKAFDYALKACNLAIMRLVILNNYDKASEWAAKYIKKRINDFKPNEKRYFTLGLPTGSTPLGTYRKLIEYHKAGQLSFKYVKTFNMDEYVGLPRDHPESYHSFMWDNFFKHIDIDPNNAHILDGNAADLVKECEAFEVKILEAGGVELFVGGIGPDGHIAFNEPGSSLVSRTRVKTLALDTIQANARFFQGDISKVPHMALTVGVGTVMDAREVMILITGSHKALALHKAIEEGVNHMWTVSAFQQHPKTIFVADEDATLELKVKTVKYFKDLMTLHNKLIEDV
;
A
#
# COMPACT_ATOMS: atom_id res chain seq x y z
N MET A 1 -1.81 -19.59 20.62
CA MET A 1 -2.12 -20.84 21.35
C MET A 1 -1.69 -20.75 22.81
N TYR A 2 -0.40 -20.55 23.11
CA TYR A 2 0.14 -20.50 24.48
C TYR A 2 -0.51 -19.51 25.45
N ARG A 3 -0.95 -18.32 24.99
CA ARG A 3 -1.62 -17.33 25.87
C ARG A 3 -2.97 -17.78 26.43
N LYS A 4 -3.75 -18.52 25.64
CA LYS A 4 -5.14 -18.91 25.96
C LYS A 4 -5.29 -20.41 26.23
N GLY A 5 -4.22 -21.19 26.09
CA GLY A 5 -4.24 -22.65 26.23
C GLY A 5 -5.04 -23.38 25.13
N HIS A 6 -5.22 -22.78 23.96
CA HIS A 6 -5.94 -23.44 22.86
C HIS A 6 -5.06 -24.51 22.22
N GLY A 7 -5.35 -25.78 22.50
CA GLY A 7 -4.65 -26.93 21.92
C GLY A 7 -3.25 -27.21 22.48
N VAL A 8 -2.77 -26.40 23.43
CA VAL A 8 -1.48 -26.55 24.13
C VAL A 8 -1.63 -26.05 25.56
N GLU A 9 -0.74 -26.47 26.45
CA GLU A 9 -0.69 -25.92 27.80
C GLU A 9 -0.38 -24.42 27.78
N SER A 10 -1.00 -23.67 28.69
CA SER A 10 -0.76 -22.24 28.79
C SER A 10 0.67 -21.96 29.24
N ASN A 11 1.42 -21.18 28.46
CA ASN A 11 2.80 -20.82 28.77
C ASN A 11 3.03 -19.33 28.48
N GLN A 12 3.13 -18.53 29.55
CA GLN A 12 3.24 -17.08 29.44
C GLN A 12 4.61 -16.63 28.94
N GLN A 13 5.69 -17.33 29.31
CA GLN A 13 7.04 -17.01 28.84
C GLN A 13 7.15 -17.27 27.33
N GLU A 14 6.61 -18.39 26.87
CA GLU A 14 6.63 -18.74 25.45
C GLU A 14 5.71 -17.81 24.63
N ALA A 15 4.55 -17.43 25.18
CA ALA A 15 3.70 -16.41 24.58
C ALA A 15 4.42 -15.06 24.46
N LEU A 16 5.12 -14.62 25.50
CA LEU A 16 5.91 -13.38 25.47
C LEU A 16 7.07 -13.47 24.47
N ASN A 17 7.78 -14.60 24.39
CA ASN A 17 8.84 -14.79 23.40
C ASN A 17 8.29 -14.69 21.97
N CYS A 18 7.10 -15.25 21.71
CA CYS A 18 6.42 -15.08 20.43
C CYS A 18 6.06 -13.61 20.16
N PHE A 19 5.50 -12.89 21.14
CA PHE A 19 5.15 -11.48 20.99
C PHE A 19 6.38 -10.59 20.82
N ASP A 20 7.47 -10.84 21.55
CA ASP A 20 8.72 -10.11 21.39
C ASP A 20 9.35 -10.32 20.01
N LYS A 21 9.36 -11.58 19.53
CA LYS A 21 9.82 -11.91 18.19
C LYS A 21 8.97 -11.22 17.12
N ALA A 22 7.65 -11.26 17.25
CA ALA A 22 6.74 -10.59 16.32
C ALA A 22 6.85 -9.05 16.41
N CYS A 23 7.01 -8.48 17.60
CA CYS A 23 7.27 -7.06 17.79
C CYS A 23 8.61 -6.63 17.15
N SER A 24 9.64 -7.46 17.26
CA SER A 24 10.92 -7.27 16.56
C SER A 24 10.76 -7.36 15.04
N MET A 25 9.74 -8.07 14.57
CA MET A 25 9.30 -8.10 13.17
C MET A 25 8.35 -6.95 12.80
N LYS A 26 8.21 -5.94 13.68
CA LYS A 26 7.40 -4.72 13.49
C LYS A 26 5.88 -4.96 13.48
N ASP A 27 5.40 -6.00 14.16
CA ASP A 27 3.98 -6.20 14.41
C ASP A 27 3.52 -5.32 15.61
N PRO A 28 2.67 -4.30 15.39
CA PRO A 28 2.25 -3.40 16.46
C PRO A 28 1.40 -4.08 17.53
N ASP A 29 0.55 -5.03 17.14
CA ASP A 29 -0.30 -5.75 18.09
C ASP A 29 0.55 -6.65 18.99
N ALA A 30 1.57 -7.28 18.44
CA ALA A 30 2.54 -8.05 19.20
C ALA A 30 3.35 -7.15 20.14
N CYS A 31 3.76 -5.96 19.70
CA CYS A 31 4.40 -4.98 20.59
C CYS A 31 3.45 -4.54 21.72
N TYR A 32 2.18 -4.28 21.41
CA TYR A 32 1.18 -3.92 22.42
C TYR A 32 0.93 -5.05 23.41
N LEU A 33 0.82 -6.29 22.92
CA LEU A 33 0.65 -7.47 23.75
C LEU A 33 1.89 -7.73 24.60
N ALA A 34 3.10 -7.59 24.07
CA ALA A 34 4.33 -7.66 24.85
C ALA A 34 4.37 -6.59 25.97
N SER A 35 3.90 -5.37 25.68
CA SER A 35 3.74 -4.31 26.67
C SER A 35 2.76 -4.71 27.79
N ALA A 36 1.58 -5.20 27.43
CA ALA A 36 0.54 -5.60 28.38
C ALA A 36 1.00 -6.71 29.35
N TYR A 37 1.90 -7.59 28.89
CA TYR A 37 2.49 -8.64 29.71
C TYR A 37 3.39 -8.10 30.84
N PHE A 38 4.12 -7.00 30.59
CA PHE A 38 4.95 -6.37 31.61
C PHE A 38 4.17 -5.40 32.54
N LEU A 39 2.92 -5.07 32.19
CA LEU A 39 2.02 -4.19 32.98
C LEU A 39 1.09 -4.96 33.93
N SER A 40 0.68 -6.17 33.57
CA SER A 40 -0.40 -6.84 34.29
C SER A 40 0.09 -7.84 35.33
N GLU A 41 -0.37 -7.68 36.57
CA GLU A 41 -0.22 -8.68 37.65
C GLU A 41 -1.05 -9.94 37.40
N LYS A 42 -2.04 -9.88 36.49
CA LYS A 42 -2.92 -11.01 36.17
C LYS A 42 -2.24 -12.09 35.32
N PHE A 43 -1.10 -11.79 34.72
CA PHE A 43 -0.35 -12.75 33.90
C PHE A 43 0.80 -13.38 34.70
N GLY A 44 0.46 -13.96 35.86
CA GLY A 44 1.22 -14.97 36.63
C GLY A 44 2.72 -14.74 36.83
N ASN A 45 3.15 -14.47 38.06
CA ASN A 45 4.53 -14.51 38.59
C ASN A 45 5.66 -13.81 37.81
N MET A 46 5.41 -13.19 36.65
CA MET A 46 6.41 -12.36 35.98
C MET A 46 6.54 -11.02 36.70
N PRO A 47 7.79 -10.58 36.99
CA PRO A 47 8.00 -9.29 37.62
C PRO A 47 7.57 -8.17 36.67
N GLN A 48 6.76 -7.24 37.17
CA GLN A 48 6.44 -6.01 36.45
C GLN A 48 7.74 -5.32 36.02
N ASN A 49 7.77 -4.86 34.77
CA ASN A 49 8.91 -4.11 34.23
C ASN A 49 8.38 -2.94 33.41
N LEU A 50 8.14 -1.83 34.09
CA LEU A 50 7.55 -0.62 33.51
C LEU A 50 8.39 -0.05 32.37
N THR A 51 9.72 -0.13 32.45
CA THR A 51 10.61 0.34 31.37
C THR A 51 10.42 -0.47 30.10
N LYS A 52 10.45 -1.81 30.19
CA LYS A 52 10.18 -2.66 29.02
C LYS A 52 8.77 -2.46 28.50
N ALA A 53 7.79 -2.36 29.40
CA ALA A 53 6.41 -2.14 28.99
C ALA A 53 6.24 -0.84 28.21
N PHE A 54 6.90 0.23 28.68
CA PHE A 54 6.90 1.54 28.03
C PHE A 54 7.62 1.49 26.68
N ASP A 55 8.77 0.82 26.59
CA ASP A 55 9.48 0.63 25.32
C ASP A 55 8.64 -0.12 24.28
N TYR A 56 7.97 -1.21 24.68
CA TYR A 56 7.08 -1.96 23.80
C TYR A 56 5.84 -1.15 23.43
N ALA A 57 5.27 -0.37 24.35
CA ALA A 57 4.13 0.51 24.06
C ALA A 57 4.53 1.62 23.07
N LEU A 58 5.70 2.23 23.25
CA LEU A 58 6.26 3.21 22.32
C LEU A 58 6.52 2.59 20.95
N LYS A 59 7.08 1.38 20.89
CA LYS A 59 7.23 0.63 19.64
C LYS A 59 5.86 0.40 18.99
N ALA A 60 4.86 -0.10 19.73
CA ALA A 60 3.51 -0.31 19.23
C ALA A 60 2.88 0.96 18.69
N CYS A 61 2.93 2.06 19.45
CA CYS A 61 2.42 3.36 19.04
C CYS A 61 3.15 3.90 17.80
N ASN A 62 4.47 3.74 17.70
CA ASN A 62 5.22 4.14 16.51
C ASN A 62 4.94 3.26 15.28
N LEU A 63 4.39 2.06 15.51
CA LEU A 63 4.09 1.05 14.49
C LEU A 63 2.63 1.03 14.05
N ALA A 64 1.70 1.68 14.75
CA ALA A 64 0.24 1.60 14.52
C ALA A 64 -0.41 2.96 14.20
N ILE A 65 0.30 3.85 13.50
CA ILE A 65 -0.23 5.17 13.16
C ILE A 65 -0.31 5.30 11.64
N MET A 66 -1.54 5.46 11.15
CA MET A 66 -1.80 6.03 9.84
C MET A 66 -1.13 7.41 9.77
N ARG A 67 -0.28 7.62 8.76
CA ARG A 67 0.33 8.93 8.50
C ARG A 67 -0.42 9.60 7.36
N LEU A 68 -0.77 10.88 7.53
CA LEU A 68 -1.22 11.72 6.44
C LEU A 68 -0.16 12.81 6.22
N VAL A 69 0.38 12.86 5.01
CA VAL A 69 1.34 13.85 4.54
C VAL A 69 0.59 14.80 3.62
N ILE A 70 0.58 16.09 3.95
CA ILE A 70 -0.16 17.12 3.20
C ILE A 70 0.85 18.06 2.56
N LEU A 71 0.84 18.12 1.23
CA LEU A 71 1.78 18.90 0.43
C LEU A 71 1.02 19.97 -0.36
N ASN A 72 1.72 21.04 -0.73
CA ASN A 72 1.08 22.20 -1.37
C ASN A 72 0.41 21.89 -2.72
N ASN A 73 0.93 20.91 -3.48
CA ASN A 73 0.45 20.59 -4.82
C ASN A 73 0.87 19.19 -5.28
N TYR A 74 0.33 18.78 -6.43
CA TYR A 74 0.62 17.53 -7.13
C TYR A 74 2.11 17.22 -7.27
N ASP A 75 2.92 18.19 -7.69
CA ASP A 75 4.35 17.96 -7.92
C ASP A 75 5.08 17.67 -6.62
N LYS A 76 4.72 18.36 -5.52
CA LYS A 76 5.29 18.11 -4.20
C LYS A 76 4.85 16.79 -3.60
N ALA A 77 3.58 16.41 -3.76
CA ALA A 77 3.11 15.08 -3.36
C ALA A 77 3.84 13.97 -4.15
N SER A 78 4.00 14.16 -5.45
CA SER A 78 4.72 13.25 -6.35
C SER A 78 6.20 13.11 -5.97
N GLU A 79 6.88 14.23 -5.70
CA GLU A 79 8.28 14.28 -5.28
C GLU A 79 8.47 13.62 -3.91
N TRP A 80 7.60 13.90 -2.95
CA TRP A 80 7.66 13.29 -1.61
C TRP A 80 7.56 11.77 -1.69
N ALA A 81 6.58 11.25 -2.45
CA ALA A 81 6.40 9.82 -2.65
C ALA A 81 7.61 9.17 -3.32
N ALA A 82 8.19 9.80 -4.34
CA ALA A 82 9.38 9.30 -5.02
C ALA A 82 10.60 9.27 -4.09
N LYS A 83 10.80 10.30 -3.27
CA LYS A 83 11.87 10.31 -2.26
C LYS A 83 11.67 9.21 -1.22
N TYR A 84 10.43 8.96 -0.80
CA TYR A 84 10.12 7.89 0.14
C TYR A 84 10.46 6.53 -0.46
N ILE A 85 10.00 6.23 -1.68
CA ILE A 85 10.31 4.98 -2.40
C ILE A 85 11.83 4.82 -2.56
N LYS A 86 12.53 5.86 -3.04
CA LYS A 86 14.00 5.87 -3.19
C LYS A 86 14.68 5.46 -1.87
N LYS A 87 14.31 6.12 -0.78
CA LYS A 87 14.89 5.87 0.54
C LYS A 87 14.57 4.46 1.03
N ARG A 88 13.33 3.99 0.87
CA ARG A 88 12.94 2.63 1.30
C ARG A 88 13.72 1.56 0.55
N ILE A 89 13.94 1.72 -0.76
CA ILE A 89 14.77 0.82 -1.57
C ILE A 89 16.23 0.87 -1.10
N ASN A 90 16.82 2.07 -0.97
CA ASN A 90 18.23 2.23 -0.58
C ASN A 90 18.51 1.72 0.84
N ASP A 91 17.63 1.99 1.81
CA ASP A 91 17.76 1.53 3.20
C ASP A 91 17.58 0.01 3.31
N PHE A 92 16.76 -0.60 2.44
CA PHE A 92 16.58 -2.04 2.39
C PHE A 92 17.81 -2.79 1.85
N LYS A 93 18.64 -2.11 1.04
CA LYS A 93 19.86 -2.65 0.42
C LYS A 93 19.61 -3.97 -0.32
N PRO A 94 18.68 -4.00 -1.32
CA PRO A 94 18.33 -5.21 -2.01
C PRO A 94 19.51 -5.80 -2.78
N ASN A 95 19.54 -7.12 -2.91
CA ASN A 95 20.56 -7.88 -3.61
C ASN A 95 19.96 -9.15 -4.21
N GLU A 96 20.78 -9.93 -4.91
CA GLU A 96 20.36 -11.16 -5.60
C GLU A 96 19.68 -12.22 -4.72
N LYS A 97 19.89 -12.18 -3.38
CA LYS A 97 19.27 -13.10 -2.42
C LYS A 97 18.07 -12.49 -1.68
N ARG A 98 17.87 -11.18 -1.80
CA ARG A 98 16.86 -10.43 -1.07
C ARG A 98 16.39 -9.24 -1.90
N TYR A 99 15.35 -9.46 -2.69
CA TYR A 99 14.74 -8.44 -3.53
C TYR A 99 13.86 -7.49 -2.70
N PHE A 100 13.75 -6.24 -3.15
CA PHE A 100 12.72 -5.33 -2.66
C PHE A 100 11.46 -5.51 -3.52
N THR A 101 10.34 -5.89 -2.90
CA THR A 101 9.06 -6.11 -3.59
C THR A 101 8.18 -4.86 -3.51
N LEU A 102 7.81 -4.32 -4.67
CA LEU A 102 7.11 -3.04 -4.82
C LEU A 102 5.77 -3.23 -5.54
N GLY A 103 4.66 -2.98 -4.85
CA GLY A 103 3.33 -2.90 -5.47
C GLY A 103 3.16 -1.55 -6.17
N LEU A 104 2.63 -1.53 -7.40
CA LEU A 104 2.57 -0.33 -8.24
C LEU A 104 1.18 -0.05 -8.83
N PRO A 105 0.76 1.24 -8.89
CA PRO A 105 -0.47 1.63 -9.55
C PRO A 105 -0.25 2.22 -10.94
N THR A 106 -1.32 2.37 -11.72
CA THR A 106 -1.33 3.14 -12.97
C THR A 106 -2.17 4.43 -12.83
N GLY A 107 -2.43 5.11 -13.94
CA GLY A 107 -3.25 6.32 -13.98
C GLY A 107 -2.44 7.62 -13.83
N SER A 108 -3.14 8.75 -13.83
CA SER A 108 -2.51 10.08 -13.85
C SER A 108 -1.83 10.47 -12.53
N THR A 109 -2.35 9.99 -11.41
CA THR A 109 -1.81 10.30 -10.07
C THR A 109 -0.34 9.89 -9.91
N PRO A 110 0.10 8.65 -10.21
CA PRO A 110 1.50 8.24 -10.01
C PRO A 110 2.49 8.74 -11.07
N LEU A 111 2.06 9.35 -12.18
CA LEU A 111 2.98 9.77 -13.26
C LEU A 111 4.10 10.71 -12.79
N GLY A 112 3.80 11.66 -11.91
CA GLY A 112 4.79 12.56 -11.30
C GLY A 112 5.82 11.77 -10.48
N THR A 113 5.36 10.79 -9.71
CA THR A 113 6.24 9.90 -8.93
C THR A 113 7.16 9.08 -9.85
N TYR A 114 6.64 8.48 -10.92
CA TYR A 114 7.46 7.74 -11.88
C TYR A 114 8.51 8.61 -12.55
N ARG A 115 8.15 9.83 -12.98
CA ARG A 115 9.12 10.79 -13.54
C ARG A 115 10.27 11.06 -12.57
N LYS A 116 9.97 11.27 -11.29
CA LYS A 116 10.99 11.50 -10.26
C LYS A 116 11.85 10.27 -9.97
N LEU A 117 11.27 9.08 -9.95
CA LEU A 117 12.03 7.83 -9.81
C LEU A 117 13.00 7.61 -10.97
N ILE A 118 12.58 7.92 -12.20
CA ILE A 118 13.44 7.88 -13.39
C ILE A 118 14.57 8.91 -13.28
N GLU A 119 14.28 10.13 -12.84
CA GLU A 119 15.30 11.16 -12.59
C GLU A 119 16.35 10.66 -11.58
N TYR A 120 15.93 10.06 -10.46
CA TYR A 120 16.85 9.51 -9.47
C TYR A 120 17.69 8.34 -10.00
N HIS A 121 17.10 7.49 -10.83
CA HIS A 121 17.83 6.41 -11.48
C HIS A 121 18.91 6.95 -12.44
N LYS A 122 18.53 7.87 -13.33
CA LYS A 122 19.46 8.51 -14.29
C LYS A 122 20.58 9.29 -13.59
N ALA A 123 20.32 9.82 -12.40
CA ALA A 123 21.31 10.49 -11.56
C ALA A 123 22.20 9.52 -10.76
N GLY A 124 22.03 8.20 -10.89
CA GLY A 124 22.80 7.19 -10.15
C GLY A 124 22.45 7.07 -8.67
N GLN A 125 21.31 7.62 -8.24
CA GLN A 125 20.88 7.63 -6.83
C GLN A 125 19.96 6.47 -6.46
N LEU A 126 19.49 5.72 -7.46
CA LEU A 126 18.54 4.61 -7.30
C LEU A 126 18.76 3.54 -8.38
N SER A 127 18.72 2.27 -8.01
CA SER A 127 18.74 1.13 -8.93
C SER A 127 17.57 0.19 -8.63
N PHE A 128 16.99 -0.33 -9.70
CA PHE A 128 15.89 -1.29 -9.69
C PHE A 128 16.33 -2.71 -10.06
N LYS A 129 17.64 -2.94 -10.22
CA LYS A 129 18.22 -4.25 -10.57
C LYS A 129 17.74 -5.39 -9.66
N TYR A 130 17.57 -5.13 -8.36
CA TYR A 130 17.10 -6.10 -7.38
C TYR A 130 15.72 -5.71 -6.80
N VAL A 131 14.88 -5.09 -7.62
CA VAL A 131 13.48 -4.78 -7.31
C VAL A 131 12.57 -5.72 -8.11
N LYS A 132 11.53 -6.25 -7.47
CA LYS A 132 10.42 -6.95 -8.11
C LYS A 132 9.16 -6.10 -8.01
N THR A 133 8.44 -5.91 -9.09
CA THR A 133 7.21 -5.10 -9.10
C THR A 133 5.98 -5.96 -9.33
N PHE A 134 4.88 -5.60 -8.68
CA PHE A 134 3.56 -6.21 -8.86
C PHE A 134 2.53 -5.10 -9.09
N ASN A 135 1.97 -5.03 -10.29
CA ASN A 135 0.90 -4.07 -10.56
C ASN A 135 -0.42 -4.50 -9.92
N MET A 136 -1.24 -3.51 -9.55
CA MET A 136 -2.54 -3.73 -8.92
C MET A 136 -3.54 -4.45 -9.82
N ASP A 137 -3.54 -4.16 -11.11
CA ASP A 137 -4.64 -4.50 -12.00
C ASP A 137 -4.22 -4.51 -13.48
N GLU A 138 -5.08 -5.08 -14.31
CA GLU A 138 -5.05 -5.00 -15.77
C GLU A 138 -6.48 -5.19 -16.34
N TYR A 139 -6.79 -4.53 -17.45
CA TYR A 139 -8.07 -4.70 -18.14
C TYR A 139 -8.20 -6.08 -18.78
N VAL A 140 -9.39 -6.68 -18.67
CA VAL A 140 -9.70 -7.96 -19.33
C VAL A 140 -10.05 -7.71 -20.80
N GLY A 141 -9.46 -8.50 -21.70
CA GLY A 141 -9.78 -8.50 -23.13
C GLY A 141 -9.21 -7.33 -23.94
N LEU A 142 -8.41 -6.47 -23.31
CA LEU A 142 -7.69 -5.40 -24.01
C LEU A 142 -6.33 -5.93 -24.49
N PRO A 143 -5.95 -5.78 -25.77
CA PRO A 143 -4.65 -6.24 -26.26
C PRO A 143 -3.49 -5.69 -25.41
N ARG A 144 -2.50 -6.53 -25.11
CA ARG A 144 -1.35 -6.16 -24.26
C ARG A 144 -0.57 -4.96 -24.81
N ASP A 145 -0.52 -4.82 -26.12
CA ASP A 145 0.14 -3.72 -26.85
C ASP A 145 -0.79 -2.53 -27.14
N HIS A 146 -2.04 -2.59 -26.70
CA HIS A 146 -2.94 -1.45 -26.77
C HIS A 146 -2.39 -0.30 -25.93
N PRO A 147 -2.35 0.96 -26.43
CA PRO A 147 -1.72 2.08 -25.72
C PRO A 147 -2.29 2.34 -24.32
N GLU A 148 -3.58 2.05 -24.12
CA GLU A 148 -4.28 2.21 -22.84
C GLU A 148 -4.27 0.95 -21.94
N SER A 149 -3.58 -0.13 -22.34
CA SER A 149 -3.34 -1.26 -21.45
C SER A 149 -2.38 -0.87 -20.33
N TYR A 150 -2.51 -1.50 -19.16
CA TYR A 150 -1.62 -1.21 -18.05
C TYR A 150 -0.21 -1.77 -18.28
N HIS A 151 -0.08 -2.83 -19.08
CA HIS A 151 1.19 -3.25 -19.68
C HIS A 151 1.89 -2.11 -20.44
N SER A 152 1.20 -1.48 -21.41
CA SER A 152 1.77 -0.39 -22.19
C SER A 152 2.04 0.85 -21.35
N PHE A 153 1.12 1.22 -20.45
CA PHE A 153 1.31 2.32 -19.51
C PHE A 153 2.60 2.16 -18.70
N MET A 154 2.79 0.99 -18.06
CA MET A 154 3.94 0.76 -17.19
C MET A 154 5.25 0.69 -17.98
N TRP A 155 5.22 0.06 -19.16
CA TRP A 155 6.38 0.03 -20.04
C TRP A 155 6.79 1.44 -20.48
N ASP A 156 5.84 2.23 -20.97
CA ASP A 156 6.12 3.53 -21.57
C ASP A 156 6.46 4.62 -20.57
N ASN A 157 5.86 4.59 -19.38
CA ASN A 157 6.01 5.62 -18.37
C ASN A 157 7.04 5.27 -17.29
N PHE A 158 7.49 4.01 -17.19
CA PHE A 158 8.40 3.61 -16.13
C PHE A 158 9.46 2.57 -16.57
N PHE A 159 9.06 1.33 -16.86
CA PHE A 159 9.99 0.20 -16.93
C PHE A 159 11.10 0.35 -17.98
N LYS A 160 10.80 0.90 -19.17
CA LYS A 160 11.82 1.07 -20.23
C LYS A 160 12.87 2.14 -19.92
N HIS A 161 12.69 2.92 -18.86
CA HIS A 161 13.56 4.04 -18.48
C HIS A 161 14.45 3.75 -17.26
N ILE A 162 14.39 2.53 -16.72
CA ILE A 162 15.10 2.09 -15.52
C ILE A 162 15.80 0.73 -15.76
N ASP A 163 16.66 0.31 -14.83
CA ASP A 163 17.44 -0.93 -14.90
C ASP A 163 16.73 -2.15 -14.28
N ILE A 164 15.40 -2.18 -14.28
CA ILE A 164 14.64 -3.35 -13.80
C ILE A 164 14.79 -4.52 -14.79
N ASP A 165 14.99 -5.73 -14.27
CA ASP A 165 14.90 -6.95 -15.08
C ASP A 165 13.43 -7.17 -15.48
N PRO A 166 13.09 -7.32 -16.78
CA PRO A 166 11.72 -7.58 -17.22
C PRO A 166 11.08 -8.80 -16.54
N ASN A 167 11.86 -9.82 -16.15
CA ASN A 167 11.34 -11.00 -15.44
C ASN A 167 10.90 -10.69 -14.00
N ASN A 168 11.33 -9.55 -13.45
CA ASN A 168 10.94 -9.05 -12.15
C ASN A 168 9.79 -8.04 -12.22
N ALA A 169 9.24 -7.76 -13.41
CA ALA A 169 8.09 -6.88 -13.61
C ALA A 169 6.81 -7.69 -13.85
N HIS A 170 5.97 -7.81 -12.82
CA HIS A 170 4.77 -8.64 -12.86
C HIS A 170 3.50 -7.77 -13.00
N ILE A 171 2.75 -8.03 -14.06
CA ILE A 171 1.42 -7.46 -14.32
C ILE A 171 0.50 -8.62 -14.70
N LEU A 172 -0.75 -8.59 -14.20
CA LEU A 172 -1.78 -9.56 -14.54
C LEU A 172 -1.97 -9.68 -16.06
N ASP A 173 -2.23 -10.89 -16.55
CA ASP A 173 -2.60 -11.12 -17.95
C ASP A 173 -4.13 -11.08 -18.14
N GLY A 174 -4.64 -9.90 -18.50
CA GLY A 174 -6.05 -9.69 -18.81
C GLY A 174 -6.58 -10.46 -20.04
N ASN A 175 -5.70 -11.13 -20.81
CA ASN A 175 -6.08 -11.96 -21.95
C ASN A 175 -5.82 -13.46 -21.70
N ALA A 176 -5.53 -13.85 -20.46
CA ALA A 176 -5.35 -15.26 -20.11
C ALA A 176 -6.61 -16.09 -20.44
N ALA A 177 -6.41 -17.31 -20.93
CA ALA A 177 -7.51 -18.22 -21.26
C ALA A 177 -8.35 -18.61 -20.03
N ASP A 178 -7.72 -18.66 -18.86
CA ASP A 178 -8.36 -18.88 -17.57
C ASP A 178 -7.96 -17.75 -16.61
N LEU A 179 -8.87 -16.78 -16.48
CA LEU A 179 -8.67 -15.59 -15.67
C LEU A 179 -8.54 -15.90 -14.17
N VAL A 180 -9.23 -16.93 -13.68
CA VAL A 180 -9.18 -17.31 -12.26
C VAL A 180 -7.80 -17.91 -11.96
N LYS A 181 -7.32 -18.80 -12.81
CA LYS A 181 -5.99 -19.38 -12.69
C LYS A 181 -4.87 -18.34 -12.79
N GLU A 182 -5.03 -17.32 -13.64
CA GLU A 182 -4.10 -16.19 -13.69
C GLU A 182 -4.06 -15.42 -12.36
N CYS A 183 -5.24 -15.15 -11.77
CA CYS A 183 -5.31 -14.49 -10.46
C CYS A 183 -4.63 -15.31 -9.36
N GLU A 184 -4.88 -16.62 -9.31
CA GLU A 184 -4.25 -17.54 -8.35
C GLU A 184 -2.73 -17.59 -8.54
N ALA A 185 -2.25 -17.68 -9.78
CA ALA A 185 -0.83 -17.67 -10.10
C ALA A 185 -0.16 -16.35 -9.70
N PHE A 186 -0.87 -15.22 -9.81
CA PHE A 186 -0.37 -13.92 -9.37
C PHE A 186 -0.15 -13.87 -7.85
N GLU A 187 -1.09 -14.41 -7.07
CA GLU A 187 -0.96 -14.53 -5.61
C GLU A 187 0.22 -15.43 -5.20
N VAL A 188 0.39 -16.55 -5.90
CA VAL A 188 1.54 -17.45 -5.68
C VAL A 188 2.86 -16.71 -5.96
N LYS A 189 2.96 -15.95 -7.04
CA LYS A 189 4.17 -15.16 -7.35
C LYS A 189 4.48 -14.13 -6.26
N ILE A 190 3.47 -13.47 -5.69
CA ILE A 190 3.64 -12.55 -4.55
C ILE A 190 4.19 -13.31 -3.33
N LEU A 191 3.61 -14.46 -3.02
CA LEU A 191 4.04 -15.29 -1.89
C LEU A 191 5.47 -15.80 -2.05
N GLU A 192 5.82 -16.31 -3.24
CA GLU A 192 7.17 -16.77 -3.59
C GLU A 192 8.22 -15.64 -3.54
N ALA A 193 7.79 -14.41 -3.79
CA ALA A 193 8.64 -13.22 -3.63
C ALA A 193 8.80 -12.78 -2.15
N GLY A 194 8.13 -13.44 -1.19
CA GLY A 194 8.18 -13.14 0.23
C GLY A 194 7.20 -12.07 0.72
N GLY A 195 6.14 -11.82 -0.07
CA GLY A 195 5.18 -10.74 0.15
C GLY A 195 5.65 -9.39 -0.38
N VAL A 196 4.82 -8.35 -0.25
CA VAL A 196 5.12 -7.00 -0.73
C VAL A 196 5.73 -6.14 0.40
N GLU A 197 6.90 -5.54 0.17
CA GLU A 197 7.57 -4.66 1.14
C GLU A 197 6.92 -3.28 1.20
N LEU A 198 6.58 -2.71 0.04
CA LEU A 198 5.85 -1.45 -0.07
C LEU A 198 4.83 -1.56 -1.19
N PHE A 199 3.56 -1.35 -0.89
CA PHE A 199 2.50 -1.29 -1.89
C PHE A 199 2.09 0.16 -2.12
N VAL A 200 2.34 0.68 -3.32
CA VAL A 200 1.90 2.02 -3.73
C VAL A 200 0.56 1.90 -4.45
N GLY A 201 -0.39 2.72 -4.05
CA GLY A 201 -1.74 2.78 -4.62
C GLY A 201 -2.21 4.20 -4.87
N GLY A 202 -3.34 4.31 -5.55
CA GLY A 202 -4.16 5.52 -5.60
C GLY A 202 -5.53 5.25 -4.97
N ILE A 203 -6.38 6.28 -4.99
CA ILE A 203 -7.79 6.19 -4.58
C ILE A 203 -8.69 6.59 -5.75
N GLY A 204 -9.73 5.80 -6.05
CA GLY A 204 -10.79 6.18 -6.98
C GLY A 204 -11.68 7.32 -6.43
N PRO A 205 -12.43 8.06 -7.27
CA PRO A 205 -13.41 9.05 -6.77
C PRO A 205 -14.49 8.46 -5.84
N ASP A 206 -14.75 7.17 -5.99
CA ASP A 206 -15.65 6.31 -5.20
C ASP A 206 -14.94 5.62 -4.01
N GLY A 207 -13.65 5.91 -3.77
CA GLY A 207 -12.87 5.32 -2.69
C GLY A 207 -12.29 3.93 -2.95
N HIS A 208 -12.28 3.44 -4.20
CA HIS A 208 -11.66 2.13 -4.46
C HIS A 208 -10.13 2.15 -4.31
N ILE A 209 -9.57 1.02 -3.84
CA ILE A 209 -8.17 0.64 -4.04
C ILE A 209 -8.07 -0.42 -5.13
N ALA A 210 -7.15 -0.24 -6.10
CA ALA A 210 -7.16 -1.03 -7.34
C ALA A 210 -8.56 -0.99 -7.99
N PHE A 211 -9.05 -2.08 -8.61
CA PHE A 211 -10.46 -2.18 -9.01
C PHE A 211 -11.34 -2.88 -7.95
N ASN A 212 -11.05 -2.68 -6.66
CA ASN A 212 -11.96 -3.10 -5.58
C ASN A 212 -13.10 -2.08 -5.43
N GLU A 213 -14.01 -2.11 -6.42
CA GLU A 213 -15.21 -1.28 -6.52
C GLU A 213 -16.08 -1.36 -5.25
N PRO A 214 -16.95 -0.35 -4.98
CA PRO A 214 -17.86 -0.35 -3.85
C PRO A 214 -18.66 -1.67 -3.70
N GLY A 215 -18.69 -2.18 -2.47
CA GLY A 215 -19.28 -3.48 -2.13
C GLY A 215 -18.29 -4.66 -2.17
N SER A 216 -17.04 -4.44 -2.58
CA SER A 216 -16.00 -5.48 -2.57
C SER A 216 -15.61 -5.92 -1.17
N SER A 217 -15.46 -7.23 -0.95
CA SER A 217 -14.98 -7.76 0.34
C SER A 217 -13.64 -7.14 0.76
N LEU A 218 -13.55 -6.67 2.00
CA LEU A 218 -12.33 -6.07 2.56
C LEU A 218 -11.21 -7.08 2.82
N VAL A 219 -11.50 -8.38 2.72
CA VAL A 219 -10.51 -9.48 2.83
C VAL A 219 -10.37 -10.23 1.51
N SER A 220 -10.78 -9.61 0.39
CA SER A 220 -10.70 -10.23 -0.92
C SER A 220 -9.26 -10.52 -1.37
N ARG A 221 -9.12 -11.53 -2.23
CA ARG A 221 -7.88 -11.82 -2.99
C ARG A 221 -7.99 -11.33 -4.43
N THR A 222 -6.89 -11.51 -5.17
CA THR A 222 -6.81 -11.23 -6.60
C THR A 222 -7.92 -11.97 -7.35
N ARG A 223 -8.68 -11.26 -8.19
CA ARG A 223 -9.86 -11.79 -8.89
C ARG A 223 -10.26 -10.93 -10.08
N VAL A 224 -11.16 -11.46 -10.89
CA VAL A 224 -11.92 -10.69 -11.88
C VAL A 224 -12.92 -9.78 -11.17
N LYS A 225 -13.01 -8.52 -11.60
CA LYS A 225 -14.01 -7.57 -11.16
C LYS A 225 -14.65 -6.86 -12.35
N THR A 226 -15.97 -6.77 -12.33
CA THR A 226 -16.74 -5.88 -13.22
C THR A 226 -16.58 -4.45 -12.74
N LEU A 227 -16.26 -3.54 -13.66
CA LEU A 227 -16.08 -2.12 -13.36
C LEU A 227 -17.42 -1.45 -13.09
N ALA A 228 -17.43 -0.54 -12.12
CA ALA A 228 -18.58 0.30 -11.84
C ALA A 228 -18.78 1.34 -12.94
N LEU A 229 -20.01 1.84 -13.11
CA LEU A 229 -20.30 2.85 -14.13
C LEU A 229 -19.46 4.12 -13.95
N ASP A 230 -19.26 4.56 -12.70
CA ASP A 230 -18.44 5.73 -12.37
C ASP A 230 -16.98 5.53 -12.83
N THR A 231 -16.42 4.33 -12.64
CA THR A 231 -15.08 3.94 -13.11
C THR A 231 -15.00 3.96 -14.64
N ILE A 232 -16.01 3.40 -15.32
CA ILE A 232 -16.09 3.42 -16.78
C ILE A 232 -16.13 4.86 -17.30
N GLN A 233 -16.96 5.72 -16.70
CA GLN A 233 -17.07 7.14 -17.07
C GLN A 233 -15.77 7.91 -16.83
N ALA A 234 -15.11 7.67 -15.69
CA ALA A 234 -13.84 8.31 -15.37
C ALA A 234 -12.71 7.89 -16.33
N ASN A 235 -12.71 6.64 -16.78
CA ASN A 235 -11.68 6.09 -17.66
C ASN A 235 -11.96 6.32 -19.15
N ALA A 236 -13.19 6.64 -19.55
CA ALA A 236 -13.55 6.95 -20.94
C ALA A 236 -12.67 8.04 -21.57
N ARG A 237 -12.12 8.97 -20.77
CA ARG A 237 -11.16 9.99 -21.23
C ARG A 237 -9.91 9.41 -21.90
N PHE A 238 -9.51 8.19 -21.53
CA PHE A 238 -8.39 7.46 -22.12
C PHE A 238 -8.80 6.76 -23.43
N PHE A 239 -10.09 6.47 -23.59
CA PHE A 239 -10.66 5.80 -24.77
C PHE A 239 -11.36 6.80 -25.70
N GLN A 240 -10.74 7.98 -25.91
CA GLN A 240 -11.25 9.05 -26.79
C GLN A 240 -12.64 9.60 -26.38
N GLY A 241 -13.01 9.45 -25.11
CA GLY A 241 -14.32 9.82 -24.59
C GLY A 241 -15.43 8.80 -24.86
N ASP A 242 -15.12 7.66 -25.48
CA ASP A 242 -16.09 6.64 -25.84
C ASP A 242 -16.21 5.57 -24.75
N ILE A 243 -17.28 5.65 -23.96
CA ILE A 243 -17.64 4.71 -22.90
C ILE A 243 -17.70 3.26 -23.41
N SER A 244 -18.14 3.04 -24.66
CA SER A 244 -18.31 1.69 -25.21
C SER A 244 -16.99 0.97 -25.48
N LYS A 245 -15.88 1.72 -25.58
CA LYS A 245 -14.53 1.19 -25.79
C LYS A 245 -13.81 0.84 -24.49
N VAL A 246 -14.36 1.24 -23.34
CA VAL A 246 -13.78 0.94 -22.03
C VAL A 246 -14.06 -0.54 -21.70
N PRO A 247 -13.05 -1.33 -21.32
CA PRO A 247 -13.27 -2.70 -20.87
C PRO A 247 -14.21 -2.76 -19.66
N HIS A 248 -15.15 -3.70 -19.67
CA HIS A 248 -16.15 -3.84 -18.60
C HIS A 248 -15.65 -4.63 -17.39
N MET A 249 -14.51 -5.32 -17.53
CA MET A 249 -13.90 -6.13 -16.48
C MET A 249 -12.41 -5.87 -16.39
N ALA A 250 -11.86 -6.06 -15.21
CA ALA A 250 -10.43 -6.04 -14.94
C ALA A 250 -10.05 -7.22 -14.04
N LEU A 251 -8.80 -7.67 -14.16
CA LEU A 251 -8.14 -8.42 -13.11
C LEU A 251 -7.58 -7.42 -12.11
N THR A 252 -7.77 -7.69 -10.83
CA THR A 252 -7.32 -6.79 -9.77
C THR A 252 -6.87 -7.59 -8.56
N VAL A 253 -5.80 -7.13 -7.91
CA VAL A 253 -5.46 -7.56 -6.55
C VAL A 253 -6.63 -7.25 -5.61
N GLY A 254 -6.80 -8.09 -4.59
CA GLY A 254 -7.84 -7.89 -3.60
C GLY A 254 -7.44 -6.89 -2.52
N VAL A 255 -8.42 -6.41 -1.76
CA VAL A 255 -8.15 -5.55 -0.59
C VAL A 255 -7.23 -6.28 0.40
N GLY A 256 -7.49 -7.57 0.65
CA GLY A 256 -6.64 -8.42 1.49
C GLY A 256 -5.23 -8.58 0.93
N THR A 257 -5.08 -8.69 -0.39
CA THR A 257 -3.75 -8.75 -1.05
C THR A 257 -2.91 -7.50 -0.78
N VAL A 258 -3.53 -6.31 -0.79
CA VAL A 258 -2.83 -5.06 -0.48
C VAL A 258 -2.59 -4.91 1.03
N MET A 259 -3.55 -5.35 1.86
CA MET A 259 -3.41 -5.35 3.33
C MET A 259 -2.30 -6.28 3.84
N ASP A 260 -1.91 -7.30 3.08
CA ASP A 260 -0.80 -8.18 3.42
C ASP A 260 0.58 -7.55 3.17
N ALA A 261 0.64 -6.38 2.53
CA ALA A 261 1.89 -5.66 2.36
C ALA A 261 2.47 -5.23 3.72
N ARG A 262 3.80 -5.14 3.84
CA ARG A 262 4.44 -4.64 5.07
C ARG A 262 4.21 -3.14 5.27
N GLU A 263 3.95 -2.44 4.18
CA GLU A 263 3.70 -1.00 4.15
C GLU A 263 2.83 -0.65 2.95
N VAL A 264 1.86 0.25 3.16
CA VAL A 264 0.98 0.76 2.11
C VAL A 264 1.17 2.27 1.99
N MET A 265 1.31 2.77 0.78
CA MET A 265 1.34 4.21 0.48
C MET A 265 0.27 4.56 -0.54
N ILE A 266 -0.67 5.43 -0.19
CA ILE A 266 -1.77 5.87 -1.06
C ILE A 266 -1.53 7.31 -1.50
N LEU A 267 -1.42 7.53 -2.81
CA LEU A 267 -1.29 8.85 -3.43
C LEU A 267 -2.67 9.42 -3.76
N ILE A 268 -2.91 10.67 -3.34
CA ILE A 268 -4.22 11.32 -3.47
C ILE A 268 -4.02 12.77 -3.88
N THR A 269 -4.40 13.13 -5.11
CA THR A 269 -4.16 14.49 -5.62
C THR A 269 -5.37 15.04 -6.34
N GLY A 270 -5.71 16.29 -6.04
CA GLY A 270 -6.79 17.05 -6.67
C GLY A 270 -8.13 16.94 -5.95
N SER A 271 -8.94 17.99 -6.11
CA SER A 271 -10.24 18.15 -5.42
C SER A 271 -11.24 17.05 -5.70
N HIS A 272 -11.20 16.47 -6.91
CA HIS A 272 -12.04 15.33 -7.32
C HIS A 272 -11.82 14.05 -6.49
N LYS A 273 -10.83 14.02 -5.59
CA LYS A 273 -10.57 12.91 -4.64
C LYS A 273 -10.86 13.28 -3.18
N ALA A 274 -11.26 14.51 -2.89
CA ALA A 274 -11.41 14.99 -1.52
C ALA A 274 -12.49 14.23 -0.73
N LEU A 275 -13.64 13.96 -1.35
CA LEU A 275 -14.69 13.15 -0.74
C LEU A 275 -14.20 11.73 -0.41
N ALA A 276 -13.50 11.09 -1.35
CA ALA A 276 -12.97 9.75 -1.16
C ALA A 276 -11.96 9.70 0.00
N LEU A 277 -11.08 10.71 0.13
CA LEU A 277 -10.17 10.83 1.27
C LEU A 277 -10.94 10.99 2.58
N HIS A 278 -11.92 11.89 2.65
CA HIS A 278 -12.77 12.07 3.82
C HIS A 278 -13.42 10.75 4.26
N LYS A 279 -14.05 10.04 3.32
CA LYS A 279 -14.67 8.74 3.56
C LYS A 279 -13.67 7.67 4.01
N ALA A 280 -12.44 7.71 3.49
CA ALA A 280 -11.41 6.74 3.84
C ALA A 280 -10.82 6.93 5.25
N ILE A 281 -10.73 8.17 5.77
CA ILE A 281 -9.97 8.43 7.01
C ILE A 281 -10.75 9.11 8.14
N GLU A 282 -11.89 9.75 7.88
CA GLU A 282 -12.72 10.40 8.92
C GLU A 282 -14.01 9.65 9.21
N GLU A 283 -14.50 8.83 8.27
CA GLU A 283 -15.57 7.86 8.52
C GLU A 283 -15.00 6.49 8.93
N GLY A 284 -15.88 5.53 9.20
CA GLY A 284 -15.48 4.20 9.63
C GLY A 284 -15.15 3.27 8.47
N VAL A 285 -14.51 2.14 8.81
CA VAL A 285 -14.23 1.03 7.89
C VAL A 285 -15.52 0.58 7.20
N ASN A 286 -15.54 0.61 5.86
CA ASN A 286 -16.71 0.29 5.06
C ASN A 286 -16.31 -0.24 3.67
N HIS A 287 -16.93 -1.34 3.23
CA HIS A 287 -16.70 -1.93 1.90
C HIS A 287 -17.19 -1.08 0.72
N MET A 288 -17.93 0.00 0.97
CA MET A 288 -18.30 0.98 -0.06
C MET A 288 -17.16 1.95 -0.39
N TRP A 289 -16.20 2.12 0.52
CA TRP A 289 -15.02 2.98 0.36
C TRP A 289 -13.79 2.16 0.72
N THR A 290 -13.35 1.28 -0.17
CA THR A 290 -12.45 0.17 0.20
C THR A 290 -11.07 0.61 0.71
N VAL A 291 -10.62 1.84 0.39
CA VAL A 291 -9.43 2.44 1.02
C VAL A 291 -9.57 2.60 2.54
N SER A 292 -10.79 2.70 3.08
CA SER A 292 -11.03 2.72 4.53
C SER A 292 -10.53 1.46 5.26
N ALA A 293 -10.32 0.35 4.54
CA ALA A 293 -9.69 -0.86 5.11
C ALA A 293 -8.33 -0.56 5.75
N PHE A 294 -7.57 0.39 5.19
CA PHE A 294 -6.24 0.73 5.68
C PHE A 294 -6.22 1.44 7.03
N GLN A 295 -7.38 1.80 7.60
CA GLN A 295 -7.47 2.17 9.02
C GLN A 295 -7.05 1.03 9.94
N GLN A 296 -7.16 -0.23 9.48
CA GLN A 296 -6.76 -1.43 10.21
C GLN A 296 -5.40 -1.96 9.76
N HIS A 297 -4.73 -1.30 8.81
CA HIS A 297 -3.41 -1.70 8.38
C HIS A 297 -2.35 -1.09 9.31
N PRO A 298 -1.35 -1.86 9.78
CA PRO A 298 -0.40 -1.37 10.77
C PRO A 298 0.40 -0.17 10.25
N LYS A 299 0.75 -0.14 8.96
CA LYS A 299 1.68 0.85 8.41
C LYS A 299 1.20 1.44 7.09
N THR A 300 0.31 2.43 7.18
CA THR A 300 -0.23 3.14 6.01
C THR A 300 0.21 4.61 6.00
N ILE A 301 0.61 5.08 4.82
CA ILE A 301 0.92 6.48 4.56
C ILE A 301 -0.01 7.00 3.44
N PHE A 302 -0.80 8.01 3.76
CA PHE A 302 -1.53 8.80 2.77
C PHE A 302 -0.70 10.01 2.40
N VAL A 303 -0.45 10.21 1.11
CA VAL A 303 0.29 11.35 0.57
C VAL A 303 -0.69 12.16 -0.27
N ALA A 304 -1.09 13.32 0.27
CA ALA A 304 -2.12 14.17 -0.29
C ALA A 304 -1.57 15.54 -0.72
N ASP A 305 -2.15 16.15 -1.75
CA ASP A 305 -2.04 17.60 -1.96
C ASP A 305 -3.13 18.37 -1.20
N GLU A 306 -3.02 19.70 -1.11
CA GLU A 306 -4.00 20.55 -0.41
C GLU A 306 -5.42 20.35 -0.97
N ASP A 307 -5.57 20.26 -2.29
CA ASP A 307 -6.87 20.12 -2.95
C ASP A 307 -7.56 18.80 -2.56
N ALA A 308 -6.82 17.73 -2.32
CA ALA A 308 -7.38 16.47 -1.82
C ALA A 308 -7.92 16.58 -0.38
N THR A 309 -7.62 17.64 0.38
CA THR A 309 -8.03 17.80 1.78
C THR A 309 -9.29 18.64 1.98
N LEU A 310 -9.92 19.12 0.90
CA LEU A 310 -11.04 20.08 0.96
C LEU A 310 -12.26 19.62 1.77
N GLU A 311 -12.51 18.30 1.84
CA GLU A 311 -13.63 17.71 2.59
C GLU A 311 -13.23 17.26 4.01
N LEU A 312 -11.97 17.44 4.42
CA LEU A 312 -11.51 17.07 5.75
C LEU A 312 -11.84 18.15 6.78
N LYS A 313 -12.03 17.73 8.03
CA LYS A 313 -12.16 18.69 9.15
C LYS A 313 -10.86 19.47 9.30
N VAL A 314 -10.99 20.78 9.55
CA VAL A 314 -9.85 21.69 9.85
C VAL A 314 -8.96 21.12 10.95
N LYS A 315 -9.54 20.47 11.97
CA LYS A 315 -8.80 19.85 13.07
C LYS A 315 -7.89 18.72 12.60
N THR A 316 -8.36 17.88 11.68
CA THR A 316 -7.61 16.76 11.08
C THR A 316 -6.43 17.29 10.27
N VAL A 317 -6.70 18.25 9.38
CA VAL A 317 -5.66 18.90 8.56
C VAL A 317 -4.61 19.57 9.44
N LYS A 318 -5.03 20.33 10.46
CA LYS A 318 -4.10 21.00 11.38
C LYS A 318 -3.20 20.02 12.11
N TYR A 319 -3.78 18.94 12.65
CA TYR A 319 -3.01 17.91 13.35
C TYR A 319 -1.91 17.32 12.48
N PHE A 320 -2.22 16.92 11.24
CA PHE A 320 -1.23 16.31 10.35
C PHE A 320 -0.23 17.32 9.76
N LYS A 321 -0.64 18.58 9.56
CA LYS A 321 0.31 19.67 9.21
C LYS A 321 1.33 19.91 10.34
N ASP A 322 0.89 19.89 11.60
CA ASP A 322 1.79 20.04 12.76
C ASP A 322 2.81 18.87 12.84
N LEU A 323 2.47 17.69 12.30
CA LEU A 323 3.35 16.53 12.22
C LEU A 323 4.29 16.51 11.00
N MET A 324 4.18 17.46 10.06
CA MET A 324 4.97 17.44 8.82
C MET A 324 6.48 17.49 9.05
N THR A 325 6.95 18.18 10.10
CA THR A 325 8.37 18.17 10.48
C THR A 325 8.86 16.75 10.82
N LEU A 326 8.01 15.93 11.44
CA LEU A 326 8.34 14.53 11.73
C LEU A 326 8.24 13.67 10.46
N HIS A 327 7.21 13.87 9.64
CA HIS A 327 7.02 13.10 8.41
C HIS A 327 8.10 13.38 7.36
N ASN A 328 8.65 14.60 7.29
CA ASN A 328 9.72 14.93 6.35
C ASN A 328 11.03 14.21 6.66
N LYS A 329 11.29 13.82 7.93
CA LYS A 329 12.41 12.94 8.28
C LYS A 329 12.36 11.58 7.60
N LEU A 330 11.19 11.16 7.11
CA LEU A 330 11.02 9.91 6.39
C LEU A 330 11.60 9.94 4.97
N ILE A 331 11.90 11.13 4.45
CA ILE A 331 12.43 11.35 3.09
C ILE A 331 13.79 12.06 3.09
N GLU A 332 14.31 12.41 4.25
CA GLU A 332 15.64 12.97 4.44
C GLU A 332 16.69 11.82 4.40
N ASP A 333 17.82 12.10 3.76
CA ASP A 333 19.00 11.22 3.81
C ASP A 333 19.60 11.31 5.24
N VAL A 334 20.03 10.18 5.81
CA VAL A 334 20.57 10.10 7.19
C VAL A 334 22.00 10.60 7.24
#